data_AF-A0AAW3YMH8-F1
#
_entry.id   AF-A0AAW3YMH8-F1
#
_cell.length_a   1.000
_cell.length_b   1.000
_cell.length_c   1.000
_cell.angle_alpha   90.00
_cell.angle_beta   90.00
_cell.angle_gamma   90.00
#
_symmetry.space_group_name_H-M   'P 1'
#
loop_
_entity.id
_entity.type
_entity.pdbx_description
1 polymer ?
#
loop_
_entity_poly.entity_id
_entity_poly.type
_entity_poly.pdbx_seq_one_letter_code
_entity_poly.pdbx_strand_id
1 'polypeptide(L)'
;MNNIYKRLNVGNDRISEMSDGDLNFLSSSSEDVIYSITKGLSALGNLTHAATNSEEYSQDDAMTDLEKIAQILPVLSLIIEAEYENHFNVIMEKQKRRQIKKEN
;
A
#
# COMPACT_ATOMS: atom_id res chain seq x y z
N MET A 1 0.36 -4.93 -20.14
CA MET A 1 -0.14 -5.15 -18.77
C MET A 1 -0.36 -3.81 -18.10
N ASN A 2 -1.51 -3.60 -17.46
CA ASN A 2 -1.74 -2.45 -16.60
C ASN A 2 -0.90 -2.59 -15.33
N ASN A 3 0.19 -1.83 -15.23
CA ASN A 3 1.01 -1.80 -14.03
C ASN A 3 0.25 -1.03 -12.93
N ILE A 4 -0.24 -1.73 -11.91
CA ILE A 4 -1.04 -1.15 -10.81
C ILE A 4 -0.25 -0.09 -10.05
N TYR A 5 1.06 -0.30 -9.85
CA TYR A 5 1.94 0.68 -9.22
C TYR A 5 1.92 2.00 -10.00
N LYS A 6 2.07 1.97 -11.33
CA LYS A 6 2.03 3.18 -12.18
C LYS A 6 0.67 3.89 -12.17
N ARG A 7 -0.41 3.18 -11.85
CA ARG A 7 -1.76 3.75 -11.78
C ARG A 7 -2.00 4.45 -10.43
N LEU A 8 -1.42 3.94 -9.37
CA LEU A 8 -1.59 4.45 -8.01
C LEU A 8 -0.56 5.53 -7.66
N ASN A 9 0.67 5.40 -8.16
CA ASN A 9 1.71 6.40 -7.94
C ASN A 9 1.33 7.70 -8.66
N VAL A 10 1.18 8.78 -7.89
CA VAL A 10 0.77 10.09 -8.39
C VAL A 10 1.91 10.78 -9.15
N GLY A 11 3.16 10.49 -8.78
CA GLY A 11 4.36 11.10 -9.34
C GLY A 11 4.64 12.50 -8.79
N ASN A 12 5.93 12.85 -8.75
CA ASN A 12 6.41 14.09 -8.12
C ASN A 12 5.89 15.38 -8.78
N ASP A 13 5.75 15.39 -10.10
CA ASP A 13 5.29 16.58 -10.83
C ASP A 13 3.88 16.96 -10.37
N ARG A 14 2.96 15.99 -10.34
CA ARG A 14 1.59 16.20 -9.87
C ARG A 14 1.53 16.54 -8.38
N ILE A 15 2.37 15.91 -7.55
CA ILE A 15 2.46 16.22 -6.11
C ILE A 15 2.89 17.69 -5.91
N SER A 16 3.82 18.20 -6.71
CA SER A 16 4.30 19.58 -6.58
C SER A 16 3.22 20.63 -6.88
N GLU A 17 2.24 20.28 -7.72
CA GLU A 17 1.12 21.14 -8.11
C GLU A 17 -0.08 21.06 -7.15
N MET A 18 -0.12 20.06 -6.26
CA MET A 18 -1.25 19.83 -5.34
C MET A 18 -1.37 20.92 -4.26
N SER A 19 -2.61 21.22 -3.85
CA SER A 19 -2.85 22.09 -2.71
C SER A 19 -2.39 21.44 -1.40
N ASP A 20 -2.17 22.23 -0.34
CA ASP A 20 -1.81 21.66 0.98
C ASP A 20 -2.91 20.72 1.52
N GLY A 21 -4.18 20.98 1.17
CA GLY A 21 -5.31 20.11 1.50
C GLY A 21 -5.22 18.76 0.78
N ASP A 22 -4.96 18.77 -0.53
CA ASP A 22 -4.81 17.55 -1.33
C ASP A 22 -3.60 16.73 -0.90
N LEU A 23 -2.49 17.39 -0.54
CA LEU A 23 -1.32 16.73 0.02
C LEU A 23 -1.64 16.05 1.36
N ASN A 24 -2.39 16.71 2.25
CA ASN A 24 -2.81 16.09 3.51
C ASN A 24 -3.72 14.88 3.28
N PHE A 25 -4.67 15.00 2.33
CA PHE A 25 -5.55 13.91 1.96
C PHE A 25 -4.78 12.72 1.37
N LEU A 26 -3.87 12.96 0.42
CA LEU A 26 -3.05 11.90 -0.18
C LEU A 26 -2.22 11.18 0.87
N SER A 27 -1.54 11.92 1.75
CA SER A 27 -0.75 11.35 2.85
C SER A 27 -1.57 10.42 3.74
N SER A 28 -2.72 10.90 4.24
CA SER A 28 -3.57 10.13 5.14
C SER A 28 -4.21 8.92 4.47
N SER A 29 -4.67 9.09 3.22
CA SER A 29 -5.20 7.97 2.43
C SER A 29 -4.15 6.89 2.19
N SER A 30 -2.90 7.25 1.87
CA SER A 30 -1.82 6.29 1.68
C SER A 30 -1.49 5.53 2.97
N GLU A 31 -1.46 6.22 4.12
CA GLU A 31 -1.27 5.58 5.43
C GLU A 31 -2.39 4.57 5.75
N ASP A 32 -3.65 4.94 5.51
CA ASP A 32 -4.82 4.07 5.74
C ASP A 32 -4.78 2.81 4.87
N VAL A 33 -4.36 2.94 3.60
CA VAL A 33 -4.20 1.79 2.69
C VAL A 33 -3.08 0.87 3.18
N ILE A 34 -1.91 1.41 3.50
CA ILE A 34 -0.77 0.62 4.01
C ILE A 34 -1.16 -0.11 5.30
N TYR A 35 -1.86 0.56 6.21
CA TYR A 35 -2.35 -0.04 7.45
C TYR A 35 -3.33 -1.17 7.18
N SER A 36 -4.31 -0.96 6.30
CA SER A 36 -5.32 -1.95 5.93
C SER A 36 -4.70 -3.19 5.31
N ILE A 37 -3.73 -3.02 4.40
CA ILE A 37 -3.00 -4.15 3.80
C ILE A 37 -2.19 -4.90 4.86
N THR A 38 -1.53 -4.19 5.79
CA THR A 38 -0.79 -4.82 6.90
C THR A 38 -1.69 -5.70 7.77
N LYS A 39 -2.92 -5.23 8.07
CA LYS A 39 -3.92 -6.04 8.77
C LYS A 39 -4.38 -7.23 7.94
N GLY A 40 -4.59 -7.04 6.64
CA GLY A 40 -4.92 -8.13 5.71
C GLY A 40 -3.83 -9.22 5.68
N LEU A 41 -2.56 -8.84 5.57
CA LEU A 41 -1.43 -9.77 5.61
C LEU A 41 -1.37 -10.56 6.92
N SER A 42 -1.66 -9.91 8.05
CA SER A 42 -1.74 -10.59 9.35
C SER A 42 -2.85 -11.65 9.36
N ALA A 43 -4.02 -11.34 8.79
CA ALA A 43 -5.12 -12.30 8.67
C ALA A 43 -4.77 -13.48 7.75
N LEU A 44 -4.08 -13.23 6.63
CA LEU A 44 -3.58 -14.28 5.74
C LEU A 44 -2.56 -15.19 6.43
N GLY A 45 -1.67 -14.62 7.24
CA GLY A 45 -0.73 -15.39 8.07
C GLY A 45 -1.46 -16.32 9.04
N ASN A 46 -2.49 -15.81 9.73
CA ASN A 46 -3.32 -16.61 10.62
C ASN A 46 -4.08 -17.73 9.88
N LEU A 47 -4.63 -17.44 8.70
CA LEU A 47 -5.30 -18.44 7.87
C LEU A 47 -4.34 -19.55 7.44
N THR A 48 -3.14 -19.17 6.97
CA THR A 48 -2.10 -20.11 6.56
C THR A 48 -1.68 -21.00 7.72
N HIS A 49 -1.50 -20.40 8.91
CA HIS A 49 -1.17 -21.14 10.12
C HIS A 49 -2.28 -22.14 10.51
N ALA A 50 -3.55 -21.74 10.43
CA ALA A 50 -4.68 -22.62 10.70
C ALA A 50 -4.75 -23.78 9.69
N ALA A 51 -4.57 -23.50 8.39
CA ALA A 51 -4.57 -24.51 7.33
C ALA A 51 -3.46 -25.56 7.52
N THR A 52 -2.29 -25.16 8.02
CA THR A 52 -1.17 -26.10 8.28
C THR A 52 -1.34 -26.97 9.53
N ASN A 53 -2.22 -26.58 10.47
CA ASN A 53 -2.34 -27.23 11.79
C ASN A 53 -3.70 -27.89 12.04
N SER A 54 -4.65 -27.79 11.11
CA SER A 54 -6.01 -28.30 11.28
C SER A 54 -6.17 -29.69 10.68
N GLU A 55 -6.66 -30.64 11.47
CA GLU A 55 -7.02 -31.99 11.00
C GLU A 55 -8.27 -31.99 10.11
N GLU A 56 -9.10 -30.94 10.19
CA GLU A 56 -10.36 -30.80 9.45
C GLU A 56 -10.21 -29.98 8.16
N TYR A 57 -9.06 -29.36 7.94
CA TYR A 57 -8.84 -28.51 6.77
C TYR A 57 -8.46 -29.39 5.59
N SER A 58 -9.34 -29.47 4.59
CA SER A 58 -9.11 -30.36 3.45
C SER A 58 -7.91 -29.91 2.62
N GLN A 59 -7.19 -30.87 2.03
CA GLN A 59 -6.02 -30.57 1.22
C GLN A 59 -6.36 -29.73 -0.03
N ASP A 60 -7.55 -29.95 -0.60
CA ASP A 60 -8.03 -29.22 -1.79
C ASP A 60 -8.39 -27.76 -1.45
N ASP A 61 -9.01 -27.53 -0.29
CA ASP A 61 -9.28 -26.18 0.21
C ASP A 61 -7.96 -25.43 0.49
N ALA A 62 -6.96 -26.13 1.06
CA ALA A 62 -5.66 -25.54 1.38
C ALA A 62 -4.92 -25.12 0.12
N MET A 63 -4.93 -25.96 -0.90
CA MET A 63 -4.32 -25.63 -2.20
C MET A 63 -5.01 -24.43 -2.84
N THR A 64 -6.35 -24.42 -2.84
CA THR A 64 -7.15 -23.34 -3.42
C THR A 64 -6.88 -22.00 -2.74
N ASP A 65 -6.79 -21.97 -1.41
CA ASP A 65 -6.53 -20.73 -0.68
C ASP A 65 -5.07 -20.27 -0.81
N LEU A 66 -4.10 -21.20 -0.84
CA LEU A 66 -2.70 -20.86 -1.15
C LEU A 66 -2.53 -20.29 -2.56
N GLU A 67 -3.24 -20.81 -3.56
CA GLU A 67 -3.23 -20.26 -4.92
C GLU A 67 -3.76 -18.82 -4.96
N LYS A 68 -4.88 -18.54 -4.26
CA LYS A 68 -5.41 -17.17 -4.16
C LYS A 68 -4.43 -16.23 -3.46
N ILE A 69 -3.79 -16.68 -2.39
CA ILE A 69 -2.76 -15.91 -1.67
C ILE A 69 -1.56 -15.63 -2.59
N ALA A 70 -1.08 -16.64 -3.32
CA ALA A 70 0.03 -16.49 -4.24
C ALA A 70 -0.26 -15.48 -5.38
N GLN A 71 -1.52 -15.39 -5.82
CA GLN A 71 -1.96 -14.42 -6.82
C GLN A 71 -2.07 -12.99 -6.25
N ILE A 72 -2.50 -12.83 -5.00
CA ILE A 72 -2.75 -11.49 -4.42
C ILE A 72 -1.49 -10.82 -3.90
N LEU A 73 -0.54 -11.59 -3.35
CA LEU A 73 0.66 -11.04 -2.71
C LEU A 73 1.50 -10.14 -3.63
N PRO A 74 1.79 -10.50 -4.90
CA PRO A 74 2.54 -9.62 -5.80
C PRO A 74 1.82 -8.30 -6.07
N VAL A 75 0.49 -8.32 -6.13
CA VAL A 75 -0.32 -7.11 -6.35
C VAL A 75 -0.31 -6.23 -5.12
N LEU A 76 -0.45 -6.80 -3.91
CA LEU A 76 -0.39 -6.05 -2.65
C LEU A 76 0.95 -5.34 -2.47
N SER A 77 2.06 -5.99 -2.81
CA SER A 77 3.40 -5.37 -2.74
C SER A 77 3.49 -4.13 -3.62
N LEU A 78 2.98 -4.19 -4.85
CA LEU A 78 2.98 -3.05 -5.77
C LEU A 78 2.08 -1.90 -5.30
N ILE A 79 0.98 -2.21 -4.62
CA ILE A 79 0.10 -1.20 -4.00
C ILE A 79 0.84 -0.53 -2.85
N ILE A 80 1.43 -1.30 -1.93
CA ILE A 80 2.19 -0.76 -0.80
C ILE A 80 3.33 0.14 -1.30
N GLU A 81 4.07 -0.28 -2.31
CA GLU A 81 5.18 0.48 -2.88
C GLU A 81 4.71 1.83 -3.43
N ALA A 82 3.62 1.85 -4.20
CA ALA A 82 3.06 3.08 -4.74
C ALA A 82 2.54 4.02 -3.65
N GLU A 83 1.82 3.49 -2.65
CA GLU A 83 1.30 4.30 -1.55
C GLU A 83 2.41 4.83 -0.64
N TYR A 84 3.45 4.02 -0.39
CA TYR A 84 4.62 4.47 0.36
C TYR A 84 5.34 5.61 -0.35
N GLU A 85 5.55 5.49 -1.66
CA GLU A 85 6.16 6.56 -2.45
C GLU A 85 5.30 7.84 -2.45
N ASN A 86 3.98 7.71 -2.63
CA ASN A 86 3.06 8.85 -2.54
C ASN A 86 3.21 9.57 -1.19
N HIS A 87 3.15 8.81 -0.09
CA HIS A 87 3.29 9.34 1.27
C HIS A 87 4.66 10.03 1.48
N PHE A 88 5.74 9.37 1.09
CA PHE A 88 7.10 9.91 1.22
C PHE A 88 7.27 11.21 0.42
N ASN A 89 6.83 11.22 -0.83
CA ASN A 89 6.96 12.38 -1.72
C ASN A 89 6.12 13.57 -1.23
N VAL A 90 4.95 13.32 -0.63
CA VAL A 90 4.17 14.37 0.05
C VAL A 90 4.94 14.98 1.21
N ILE A 91 5.61 14.18 2.05
CA ILE A 91 6.43 14.69 3.16
C ILE A 91 7.56 15.57 2.62
N MET A 92 8.25 15.11 1.58
CA MET A 92 9.34 15.84 0.95
C MET A 92 8.87 17.19 0.38
N GLU A 93 7.74 17.20 -0.33
CA GLU A 93 7.17 18.43 -0.89
C GLU A 93 6.76 19.42 0.21
N LYS A 94 6.12 18.95 1.29
CA LYS A 94 5.79 19.79 2.46
C LYS A 94 7.04 20.41 3.09
N GLN A 95 8.12 19.64 3.23
CA GLN A 95 9.38 20.15 3.76
C GLN A 95 9.98 21.22 2.86
N LYS A 96 9.99 21.00 1.54
CA LYS A 96 10.45 21.96 0.53
C LYS A 96 9.66 23.28 0.61
N ARG A 97 8.33 23.22 0.64
CA ARG A 97 7.48 24.42 0.80
C ARG A 97 7.77 25.19 2.07
N ARG A 98 8.00 24.49 3.20
CA ARG A 98 8.35 25.12 4.48
C ARG A 98 9.71 25.80 4.43
N GLN A 99 10.69 25.24 3.72
CA GLN A 99 11.99 25.86 3.54
C GLN A 99 11.89 27.15 2.73
N ILE A 100 11.19 27.13 1.59
CA ILE A 100 10.96 28.32 0.76
C ILE A 100 10.27 29.44 1.56
N LYS A 101 9.32 29.12 2.45
CA LYS A 101 8.68 30.10 3.34
C LYS A 101 9.58 30.68 4.43
N LYS A 102 10.71 30.05 4.75
CA LYS A 102 11.69 30.57 5.73
C LYS A 102 12.75 31.46 5.07
N GLU A 103 13.00 31.26 3.78
CA GLU A 103 14.00 31.99 3.00
C GLU A 103 13.44 33.28 2.38
N ASN A 104 12.10 33.43 2.33
CA ASN A 104 11.38 34.64 1.92
C ASN A 104 10.84 35.40 3.14
#